data_AF-A0A917JY31-F1
#
_entry.id   AF-A0A917JY31-F1
#
_cell.length_a   1.000
_cell.length_b   1.000
_cell.length_c   1.000
_cell.angle_alpha   90.00
_cell.angle_beta   90.00
_cell.angle_gamma   90.00
#
_symmetry.space_group_name_H-M   'P 1'
#
loop_
_entity.id
_entity.type
_entity.pdbx_description
1 polymer ?
#
loop_
_entity_poly.entity_id
_entity_poly.type
_entity_poly.pdbx_seq_one_letter_code
_entity_poly.pdbx_strand_id
1 'polypeptide(L)'
;MGLIEAILMGLQFRRLQKPFVFFSMLIGLLFFSLAGFGMFYGIYEIVVSDKTGQFVFILGALAFSLLFFGLAAVCGFMIQRCFKEA
;
A
#
# COMPACT_ATOMS: atom_id res chain seq x y z
N MET A 1 -16.55 -3.25 -8.18
CA MET A 1 -15.29 -3.11 -8.94
C MET A 1 -14.14 -3.53 -8.06
N GLY A 2 -13.35 -4.51 -8.49
CA GLY A 2 -12.13 -4.90 -7.80
C GLY A 2 -11.01 -3.85 -7.94
N LEU A 3 -10.01 -3.91 -7.06
CA LEU A 3 -8.86 -2.98 -7.08
C LEU A 3 -8.06 -3.12 -8.40
N ILE A 4 -7.92 -4.36 -8.90
CA ILE A 4 -7.27 -4.67 -10.18
C ILE A 4 -8.05 -4.07 -11.36
N GLU A 5 -9.38 -4.17 -11.36
CA GLU A 5 -10.23 -3.59 -12.42
C GLU A 5 -10.13 -2.06 -12.45
N ALA A 6 -10.11 -1.41 -11.28
CA ALA A 6 -9.93 0.02 -11.16
C ALA A 6 -8.55 0.47 -11.69
N ILE A 7 -7.49 -0.30 -11.42
CA ILE A 7 -6.15 0.00 -11.97
C ILE A 7 -6.16 -0.12 -13.49
N LEU A 8 -6.74 -1.19 -14.04
CA LEU A 8 -6.81 -1.42 -15.49
C LEU A 8 -7.64 -0.35 -16.22
N MET A 9 -8.80 0.03 -15.67
CA MET A 9 -9.63 1.11 -16.23
C MET A 9 -8.94 2.48 -16.16
N GLY A 10 -8.17 2.72 -15.09
CA GLY A 10 -7.40 3.95 -14.93
C GLY A 10 -6.23 4.05 -15.89
N LEU A 11 -5.53 2.94 -16.13
CA LEU A 11 -4.46 2.84 -17.12
C LEU A 11 -4.99 3.00 -18.55
N GLN A 12 -6.22 2.57 -18.83
CA GLN A 12 -6.89 2.77 -20.10
C GLN A 12 -7.44 4.20 -20.31
N PHE A 13 -7.27 5.12 -19.34
CA PHE A 13 -7.79 6.50 -19.35
C PHE A 13 -9.30 6.63 -19.65
N ARG A 14 -10.05 5.51 -19.61
CA ARG A 14 -11.48 5.50 -19.86
C ARG A 14 -12.17 6.06 -18.62
N ARG A 15 -12.78 7.25 -18.72
CA ARG A 15 -13.56 7.93 -17.66
C ARG A 15 -12.77 8.54 -16.49
N LEU A 16 -11.46 8.77 -16.63
CA LEU A 16 -10.65 9.34 -15.56
C LEU A 16 -10.78 10.87 -15.49
N GLN A 17 -11.37 11.40 -14.41
CA GLN A 17 -11.57 12.85 -14.26
C GLN A 17 -10.28 13.60 -13.87
N LYS A 18 -9.39 12.95 -13.10
CA LYS A 18 -8.12 13.52 -12.61
C LYS A 18 -6.96 12.51 -12.76
N PRO A 19 -6.36 12.39 -13.95
CA PRO A 19 -5.30 11.40 -14.21
C PRO A 19 -4.05 11.60 -13.34
N PHE A 20 -3.66 12.84 -13.08
CA PHE A 20 -2.46 13.13 -12.28
C PHE A 20 -2.58 12.62 -10.83
N VAL A 21 -3.78 12.78 -10.24
CA VAL A 21 -4.06 12.30 -8.87
C VAL A 21 -4.03 10.77 -8.83
N PHE A 22 -4.60 10.11 -9.84
CA PHE A 22 -4.57 8.66 -9.95
C PHE A 22 -3.12 8.12 -10.03
N PHE A 23 -2.28 8.70 -10.88
CA PHE A 23 -0.87 8.29 -10.97
C PHE A 23 -0.11 8.50 -9.67
N SER A 24 -0.32 9.65 -8.99
CA SER A 24 0.32 9.90 -7.69
C SER A 24 -0.11 8.89 -6.61
N MET A 25 -1.39 8.51 -6.58
CA MET A 25 -1.93 7.52 -5.65
C MET A 25 -1.47 6.09 -5.98
N LEU A 26 -1.33 5.76 -7.27
CA LEU A 26 -0.80 4.47 -7.73
C LEU A 26 0.67 4.31 -7.32
N ILE A 27 1.47 5.37 -7.51
CA ILE A 27 2.87 5.42 -7.08
C ILE A 27 2.94 5.28 -5.54
N GLY A 28 2.10 6.02 -4.81
CA GLY A 28 1.99 5.90 -3.36
C GLY A 28 1.66 4.48 -2.90
N LEU A 29 0.69 3.83 -3.55
CA LEU A 29 0.32 2.44 -3.27
C LEU A 29 1.50 1.49 -3.48
N LEU A 30 2.28 1.69 -4.55
CA LEU A 30 3.45 0.87 -4.87
C LEU A 30 4.57 1.06 -3.83
N PHE A 31 4.88 2.30 -3.45
CA PHE A 31 5.87 2.60 -2.41
C PHE A 31 5.45 2.08 -1.03
N PHE A 32 4.19 2.27 -0.63
CA PHE A 32 3.69 1.78 0.66
C PHE A 32 3.66 0.26 0.72
N SER A 33 3.32 -0.42 -0.38
CA SER A 33 3.40 -1.87 -0.46
C SER A 33 4.84 -2.35 -0.32
N LEU A 34 5.79 -1.71 -1.03
CA LEU A 34 7.20 -2.08 -1.00
C LEU A 34 7.83 -1.84 0.39
N ALA A 35 7.50 -0.71 1.02
CA ALA A 35 7.91 -0.41 2.39
C ALA A 35 7.31 -1.40 3.40
N GLY A 36 6.04 -1.77 3.24
CA GLY A 36 5.39 -2.80 4.04
C GLY A 36 6.11 -4.15 3.92
N PHE A 37 6.42 -4.60 2.71
CA PHE A 37 7.21 -5.82 2.47
C PHE A 37 8.60 -5.75 3.09
N GLY A 38 9.30 -4.62 2.97
CA GLY A 38 10.61 -4.42 3.59
C GLY A 38 10.57 -4.54 5.12
N MET A 39 9.53 -3.99 5.75
CA MET A 39 9.30 -4.15 7.20
C MET A 39 9.03 -5.60 7.59
N PHE A 40 8.22 -6.32 6.81
CA PHE A 40 7.96 -7.74 7.04
C PHE A 40 9.24 -8.59 6.93
N TYR A 41 10.09 -8.30 5.94
CA TYR A 41 11.39 -8.96 5.80
C TYR A 41 12.32 -8.67 6.99
N GLY A 42 12.35 -7.42 7.45
CA GLY A 42 13.10 -7.04 8.65
C GLY A 42 12.61 -7.76 9.92
N ILE A 43 11.30 -7.95 10.08
CA ILE A 43 10.75 -8.76 11.18
C ILE A 43 11.19 -10.23 11.05
N TYR A 44 11.12 -10.80 9.84
CA TYR A 44 11.53 -12.19 9.58
C TYR A 44 13.00 -12.43 9.96
N GLU A 45 13.90 -11.54 9.55
CA GLU A 45 15.32 -11.57 9.93
C GLU A 45 15.52 -11.55 11.45
N ILE A 46 14.79 -10.70 12.18
CA ILE A 46 14.92 -10.57 13.64
C ILE A 46 14.42 -11.82 14.36
N VAL A 47 13.31 -12.40 13.88
CA VAL A 47 12.73 -13.64 14.43
C VAL A 47 13.65 -14.84 14.17
N VAL A 48 14.23 -14.95 12.97
CA VAL A 48 15.14 -16.05 12.61
C VAL A 48 16.51 -15.93 13.30
N SER A 49 16.96 -14.70 13.58
CA SER A 49 18.28 -14.45 14.19
C SER A 49 18.32 -14.59 15.72
N ASP A 50 17.23 -15.05 16.36
CA ASP A 50 17.09 -15.25 17.83
C ASP A 50 17.55 -14.01 18.66
N LYS A 51 17.35 -12.81 18.12
CA LYS A 51 17.65 -11.55 18.81
C LYS A 51 16.52 -11.22 19.80
N THR A 52 16.51 -11.97 20.89
CA THR A 52 15.54 -11.91 22.00
C THR A 52 15.37 -10.52 22.64
N GLY A 53 16.26 -9.56 22.39
CA GLY A 53 16.17 -8.18 22.89
C GLY A 53 15.41 -7.18 22.02
N GLN A 54 14.93 -7.56 20.83
CA GLN A 54 14.34 -6.62 19.85
C GLN A 54 12.80 -6.61 19.81
N PHE A 55 12.11 -7.00 20.89
CA PHE A 55 10.64 -6.95 20.96
C PHE A 55 10.04 -5.58 20.63
N VAL A 56 10.69 -4.49 21.07
CA VAL A 56 10.26 -3.12 20.75
C VAL A 56 10.36 -2.84 19.24
N PHE A 57 11.39 -3.39 18.58
CA PHE A 57 11.56 -3.24 17.14
C PHE A 57 10.52 -4.04 16.36
N ILE A 58 10.20 -5.26 16.80
CA ILE A 58 9.13 -6.07 16.20
C ILE A 58 7.78 -5.36 16.35
N LEU A 59 7.47 -4.86 17.54
CA LEU A 59 6.20 -4.16 17.81
C LEU A 59 6.09 -2.86 17.01
N GLY A 60 7.18 -2.11 16.91
CA GLY A 60 7.28 -0.93 16.05
C GLY A 60 7.08 -1.28 14.57
N ALA A 61 7.80 -2.27 14.05
CA ALA A 61 7.69 -2.70 12.66
C ALA A 61 6.28 -3.21 12.31
N LEU A 62 5.60 -3.87 13.24
CA LEU A 62 4.22 -4.37 13.08
C LEU A 62 3.19 -3.22 13.11
N ALA A 63 3.36 -2.24 14.00
CA ALA A 63 2.53 -1.04 14.01
C ALA A 63 2.72 -0.20 12.74
N PHE A 64 3.97 -0.04 12.28
CA PHE A 64 4.26 0.66 11.04
C PHE A 64 3.74 -0.09 9.82
N SER A 65 3.89 -1.42 9.74
CA SER A 65 3.37 -2.20 8.61
C SER A 65 1.84 -2.10 8.51
N LEU A 66 1.12 -2.08 9.64
CA LEU A 66 -0.32 -1.81 9.67
C LEU A 66 -0.69 -0.42 9.13
N LEU A 67 0.08 0.61 9.50
CA LEU A 67 -0.12 1.97 8.97
C LEU A 67 0.11 2.02 7.46
N PHE A 68 1.18 1.38 6.96
CA PHE A 68 1.48 1.33 5.53
C PHE A 68 0.45 0.53 4.74
N PHE A 69 -0.03 -0.59 5.28
CA PHE A 69 -1.14 -1.34 4.68
C PHE A 69 -2.46 -0.56 4.70
N GLY A 70 -2.74 0.17 5.78
CA GLY A 70 -3.90 1.07 5.87
C GLY A 70 -3.84 2.18 4.82
N LEU A 71 -2.67 2.83 4.67
CA LEU A 71 -2.45 3.84 3.64
C LEU A 71 -2.59 3.25 2.22
N ALA A 72 -2.05 2.06 1.97
CA ALA A 72 -2.21 1.36 0.69
C ALA A 72 -3.69 1.05 0.40
N ALA A 73 -4.47 0.64 1.40
CA ALA A 73 -5.90 0.42 1.27
C ALA A 73 -6.67 1.72 0.97
N VAL A 74 -6.31 2.84 1.64
CA VAL A 74 -6.88 4.17 1.36
C VAL A 74 -6.54 4.64 -0.06
N CYS A 75 -5.30 4.44 -0.52
CA CYS A 75 -4.92 4.72 -1.91
C CYS A 75 -5.75 3.90 -2.90
N GLY A 76 -5.95 2.60 -2.64
CA GLY A 76 -6.82 1.73 -3.44
C GLY A 76 -8.28 2.19 -3.47
N PHE A 77 -8.81 2.61 -2.31
CA PHE A 77 -10.16 3.14 -2.19
C PHE A 77 -10.32 4.48 -2.93
N MET A 78 -9.33 5.38 -2.83
CA MET A 78 -9.33 6.64 -3.58
C MET A 78 -9.21 6.44 -5.09
N ILE A 79 -8.45 5.44 -5.52
CA ILE A 79 -8.36 5.03 -6.92
C ILE A 79 -9.75 4.61 -7.43
N GLN A 80 -10.51 3.82 -6.66
CA GLN A 80 -11.87 3.43 -7.02
C GLN A 80 -12.81 4.65 -7.14
N ARG A 81 -12.63 5.67 -6.30
CA ARG A 81 -13.41 6.93 -6.36
C ARG A 81 -12.95 7.93 -7.42
N CYS A 82 -11.80 7.73 -8.06
CA CYS A 82 -11.38 8.57 -9.20
C CYS A 82 -12.17 8.26 -10.48
N PHE A 83 -12.93 7.16 -10.50
CA PHE A 83 -13.91 6.88 -11.53
C PHE A 83 -15.20 7.60 -11.18
N LYS A 84 -15.72 8.37 -12.14
CA LYS A 84 -17.02 9.04 -12.04
C LYS A 84 -18.04 8.03 -11.52
N GLU A 85 -18.82 8.41 -10.50
CA GLU A 85 -20.00 7.67 -10.04
C GLU A 85 -20.70 7.05 -11.26
N ALA A 86 -20.73 5.72 -11.29
CA ALA A 86 -21.77 5.00 -12.01
C ALA A 86 -22.92 4.80 -11.01
#